data_AF-A0A9D8XX40-F1
#
_entry.id   AF-A0A9D8XX40-F1
#
_cell.length_a   1.000
_cell.length_b   1.000
_cell.length_c   1.000
_cell.angle_alpha   90.00
_cell.angle_beta   90.00
_cell.angle_gamma   90.00
#
_symmetry.space_group_name_H-M   'P 1'
#
loop_
_entity.id
_entity.type
_entity.pdbx_description
1 polymer ?
#
loop_
_entity_poly.entity_id
_entity_poly.type
_entity_poly.pdbx_seq_one_letter_code
_entity_poly.pdbx_strand_id
1 'polypeptide(L)'
;MEVLIIFVFFFVVFYLRNSDKTKNGYTQDNFDTQAFAIASLCSVIIMADCRFSKKELEIVKKYLAKNFSQEQGQKVLLFLRDTSKKSVSVKVACLYANRSLSYHNKISITSLLFRLASANGGIGKTQSELLSQIMQHINLRFTDRDLFWQTFADNVNDNEFKEDQYNHDNKYRNSQSSSYRTNSSRYTAAELNAYKVLGLEPGASKDDVKKAYRKLIVENHPDKFAGASEHRRRMATEKTAELNKAYDILEKI
;
A
#
# COMPACT_ATOMS: atom_id res chain seq x y z
N MET A 1 8.14 -2.13 -26.53
CA MET A 1 7.26 -1.74 -25.40
C MET A 1 5.78 -1.92 -25.73
N GLU A 2 5.32 -1.51 -26.91
CA GLU A 2 3.89 -1.59 -27.31
C GLU A 2 3.36 -3.03 -27.47
N VAL A 3 4.16 -3.96 -28.00
CA VAL A 3 3.74 -5.37 -28.20
C VAL A 3 3.46 -6.09 -26.87
N LEU A 4 4.16 -5.73 -25.80
CA LEU A 4 4.04 -6.36 -24.49
C LEU A 4 2.78 -5.87 -23.73
N ILE A 5 2.39 -4.60 -23.95
CA ILE A 5 1.14 -4.03 -23.44
C ILE A 5 -0.06 -4.66 -24.17
N ILE A 6 0.04 -4.86 -25.49
CA ILE A 6 -1.03 -5.50 -26.28
C ILE A 6 -1.25 -6.94 -25.83
N PHE A 7 -0.19 -7.73 -25.57
CA PHE A 7 -0.33 -9.12 -25.13
C PHE A 7 -0.97 -9.26 -23.74
N VAL A 8 -0.62 -8.38 -22.79
CA VAL A 8 -1.25 -8.40 -21.45
C VAL A 8 -2.69 -7.92 -21.52
N PHE A 9 -2.98 -6.90 -22.34
CA PHE A 9 -4.34 -6.39 -22.54
C PHE A 9 -5.23 -7.43 -23.24
N PHE A 10 -4.75 -8.08 -24.30
CA PHE A 10 -5.49 -9.14 -25.01
C PHE A 10 -5.71 -10.35 -24.13
N PHE A 11 -4.76 -10.70 -23.26
CA PHE A 11 -4.91 -11.83 -22.34
C PHE A 11 -5.83 -11.52 -21.17
N VAL A 12 -5.78 -10.31 -20.58
CA VAL A 12 -6.76 -9.89 -19.57
C VAL A 12 -8.14 -9.82 -20.18
N VAL A 13 -8.31 -9.23 -21.37
CA VAL A 13 -9.60 -9.21 -22.07
C VAL A 13 -10.05 -10.61 -22.45
N PHE A 14 -9.16 -11.48 -22.94
CA PHE A 14 -9.49 -12.88 -23.29
C PHE A 14 -9.87 -13.71 -22.06
N TYR A 15 -9.18 -13.52 -20.93
CA TYR A 15 -9.47 -14.24 -19.70
C TYR A 15 -10.72 -13.71 -19.00
N LEU A 16 -10.92 -12.39 -18.94
CA LEU A 16 -12.19 -11.79 -18.48
C LEU A 16 -13.35 -12.20 -19.40
N ARG A 17 -13.09 -12.39 -20.70
CA ARG A 17 -14.09 -12.85 -21.68
C ARG A 17 -14.36 -14.36 -21.65
N ASN A 18 -13.43 -15.16 -21.13
CA ASN A 18 -13.57 -16.62 -20.97
C ASN A 18 -13.93 -17.05 -19.53
N SER A 19 -14.03 -16.12 -18.57
CA SER A 19 -14.66 -16.39 -17.27
C SER A 19 -16.14 -16.65 -17.54
N ASP A 20 -16.56 -17.91 -17.37
CA ASP A 20 -17.81 -18.48 -17.86
C ASP A 20 -19.04 -17.58 -17.70
N LYS A 21 -19.91 -17.64 -18.71
CA LYS A 21 -21.27 -17.07 -18.71
C LYS A 21 -22.08 -17.64 -17.54
N THR A 22 -21.91 -17.12 -16.33
CA THR A 22 -22.79 -17.41 -15.20
C THR A 22 -23.75 -16.25 -15.01
N LYS A 23 -25.03 -16.62 -14.98
CA LYS A 23 -26.19 -15.74 -14.87
C LYS A 23 -26.16 -15.00 -13.53
N ASN A 24 -25.75 -13.73 -13.53
CA ASN A 24 -26.38 -12.62 -12.81
C ASN A 24 -25.46 -11.38 -12.87
N GLY A 25 -25.98 -10.30 -13.44
CA GLY A 25 -25.23 -9.19 -14.06
C GLY A 25 -24.41 -8.27 -13.16
N TYR A 26 -24.06 -8.63 -11.92
CA TYR A 26 -23.13 -7.87 -11.08
C TYR A 26 -22.46 -8.83 -10.07
N THR A 27 -21.13 -9.04 -10.15
CA THR A 27 -20.16 -9.34 -9.04
C THR A 27 -18.90 -10.11 -9.50
N GLN A 28 -18.98 -11.04 -10.44
CA GLN A 28 -17.86 -11.94 -10.80
C GLN A 28 -16.68 -11.23 -11.51
N ASP A 29 -16.98 -10.35 -12.46
CA ASP A 29 -15.98 -9.62 -13.28
C ASP A 29 -15.13 -8.64 -12.44
N ASN A 30 -15.73 -8.11 -11.36
CA ASN A 30 -15.03 -7.24 -10.40
C ASN A 30 -14.03 -8.03 -9.55
N PHE A 31 -14.40 -9.22 -9.08
CA PHE A 31 -13.48 -10.05 -8.29
C PHE A 31 -12.33 -10.57 -9.15
N ASP A 32 -12.57 -10.92 -10.41
CA ASP A 32 -11.52 -11.45 -11.29
C ASP A 32 -10.43 -10.40 -11.53
N THR A 33 -10.84 -9.15 -11.67
CA THR A 33 -9.92 -8.01 -11.77
C THR A 33 -9.16 -7.76 -10.46
N GLN A 34 -9.77 -7.99 -9.30
CA GLN A 34 -9.08 -7.91 -7.99
C GLN A 34 -8.09 -9.06 -7.81
N ALA A 35 -8.51 -10.27 -8.15
CA ALA A 35 -7.70 -11.48 -8.04
C ALA A 35 -6.47 -11.40 -8.94
N PHE A 36 -6.65 -10.93 -10.19
CA PHE A 36 -5.56 -10.66 -11.11
C PHE A 36 -4.58 -9.60 -10.56
N ALA A 37 -5.09 -8.52 -9.96
CA ALA A 37 -4.25 -7.47 -9.37
C ALA A 37 -3.38 -8.02 -8.22
N ILE A 38 -3.99 -8.76 -7.30
CA ILE A 38 -3.31 -9.38 -6.15
C ILE A 38 -2.24 -10.36 -6.65
N ALA A 39 -2.62 -11.26 -7.56
CA ALA A 39 -1.70 -12.24 -8.15
C ALA A 39 -0.53 -11.58 -8.88
N SER A 40 -0.80 -10.54 -9.67
CA SER A 40 0.22 -9.80 -10.42
C SER A 40 1.22 -9.11 -9.49
N LEU A 41 0.74 -8.44 -8.43
CA LEU A 41 1.61 -7.79 -7.45
C LEU A 41 2.48 -8.80 -6.70
N CYS A 42 1.91 -9.94 -6.28
CA CYS A 42 2.67 -11.00 -5.63
C CYS A 42 3.72 -11.59 -6.57
N SER A 43 3.33 -11.86 -7.83
CA SER A 43 4.22 -12.41 -8.86
C SER A 43 5.44 -11.51 -9.08
N VAL A 44 5.23 -10.20 -9.18
CA VAL A 44 6.33 -9.22 -9.35
C VAL A 44 7.40 -9.36 -8.25
N ILE A 45 6.98 -9.51 -6.99
CA ILE A 45 7.92 -9.62 -5.87
C ILE A 45 8.57 -11.00 -5.81
N ILE A 46 7.78 -12.08 -5.95
CA ILE A 46 8.27 -13.46 -5.87
C ILE A 46 9.25 -13.77 -7.02
N MET A 47 8.96 -13.28 -8.23
CA MET A 47 9.78 -13.55 -9.40
C MET A 47 11.06 -12.71 -9.44
N ALA A 48 11.23 -11.72 -8.56
CA ALA A 48 12.41 -10.87 -8.50
C ALA A 48 13.70 -11.68 -8.24
N ASP A 49 13.61 -12.73 -7.41
CA ASP A 49 14.74 -13.59 -7.05
C ASP A 49 14.79 -14.88 -7.91
N CYS A 50 14.05 -14.91 -9.02
CA CYS A 50 14.01 -15.98 -10.01
C CYS A 50 13.56 -17.36 -9.49
N ARG A 51 13.08 -17.49 -8.24
CA ARG A 51 12.56 -18.75 -7.70
C ARG A 51 11.39 -18.51 -6.75
N PHE A 52 10.32 -19.26 -6.95
CA PHE A 52 9.22 -19.32 -6.01
C PHE A 52 9.53 -20.31 -4.88
N SER A 53 9.81 -19.81 -3.69
CA SER A 53 10.07 -20.66 -2.53
C SER A 53 8.79 -21.23 -1.93
N LYS A 54 8.91 -22.39 -1.25
CA LYS A 54 7.80 -22.95 -0.45
C LYS A 54 7.33 -21.97 0.64
N LYS A 55 8.24 -21.18 1.22
CA LYS A 55 7.93 -20.19 2.27
C LYS A 55 7.02 -19.08 1.75
N GLU A 56 7.35 -18.49 0.60
CA GLU A 56 6.53 -17.44 -0.02
C GLU A 56 5.14 -17.96 -0.39
N LEU A 57 5.06 -19.18 -0.92
CA LEU A 57 3.77 -19.78 -1.27
C LEU A 57 2.87 -19.95 -0.05
N GLU A 58 3.44 -20.40 1.08
CA GLU A 58 2.68 -20.54 2.33
C GLU A 58 2.24 -19.18 2.88
N ILE A 59 3.05 -18.12 2.74
CA ILE A 59 2.65 -16.76 3.11
C ILE A 59 1.44 -16.29 2.29
N VAL A 60 1.47 -16.50 0.97
CA VAL A 60 0.32 -16.16 0.10
C VAL A 60 -0.91 -16.98 0.50
N LYS A 61 -0.80 -18.30 0.67
CA LYS A 61 -1.94 -19.15 1.05
C LYS A 61 -2.56 -18.73 2.37
N LYS A 62 -1.73 -18.45 3.39
CA LYS A 62 -2.21 -17.96 4.70
C LYS A 62 -2.98 -16.64 4.55
N TYR A 63 -2.45 -15.71 3.76
CA TYR A 63 -3.14 -14.46 3.48
C TYR A 63 -4.49 -14.69 2.79
N LEU A 64 -4.54 -15.57 1.79
CA LEU A 64 -5.76 -15.85 1.04
C LEU A 64 -6.83 -16.51 1.91
N ALA A 65 -6.44 -17.51 2.72
CA ALA A 65 -7.36 -18.17 3.65
C ALA A 65 -7.94 -17.21 4.71
N LYS A 66 -7.19 -16.17 5.08
CA LYS A 66 -7.63 -15.16 6.07
C LYS A 66 -8.56 -14.10 5.48
N ASN A 67 -8.38 -13.72 4.21
CA ASN A 67 -9.05 -12.56 3.60
C ASN A 67 -10.13 -12.92 2.57
N PHE A 68 -10.18 -14.17 2.10
CA PHE A 68 -11.05 -14.59 1.00
C PHE A 68 -11.72 -15.94 1.28
N SER A 69 -12.81 -16.22 0.59
CA SER A 69 -13.38 -17.58 0.59
C SER A 69 -12.43 -18.57 -0.08
N GLN A 70 -12.64 -19.86 0.17
CA GLN A 70 -11.80 -20.92 -0.41
C GLN A 70 -11.78 -20.87 -1.95
N GLU A 71 -12.93 -20.63 -2.58
CA GLU A 71 -13.07 -20.50 -4.04
C GLU A 71 -12.32 -19.28 -4.57
N GLN A 72 -12.50 -18.12 -3.92
CA GLN A 72 -11.80 -16.88 -4.26
C GLN A 72 -10.28 -17.04 -4.13
N GLY A 73 -9.80 -17.65 -3.04
CA GLY A 73 -8.39 -17.94 -2.82
C GLY A 73 -7.80 -18.85 -3.90
N GLN A 74 -8.51 -19.92 -4.28
CA GLN A 74 -8.09 -20.78 -5.39
C GLN A 74 -7.96 -20.02 -6.70
N LYS A 75 -8.89 -19.10 -6.98
CA LYS A 75 -8.83 -18.27 -8.18
C LYS A 75 -7.61 -17.34 -8.19
N VAL A 76 -7.28 -16.72 -7.06
CA VAL A 76 -6.04 -15.91 -6.94
C VAL A 76 -4.79 -16.78 -7.16
N LEU A 77 -4.76 -18.00 -6.60
CA LEU A 77 -3.63 -18.92 -6.80
C LEU A 77 -3.48 -19.38 -8.26
N LEU A 78 -4.59 -19.61 -8.96
CA LEU A 78 -4.60 -19.88 -10.41
C LEU A 78 -3.96 -18.73 -11.18
N PHE A 79 -4.41 -17.50 -10.93
CA PHE A 79 -3.81 -16.31 -11.55
C PHE A 79 -2.34 -16.14 -11.16
N LEU A 80 -1.96 -16.42 -9.93
CA LEU A 80 -0.57 -16.31 -9.47
C LEU A 80 0.32 -17.29 -10.23
N ARG A 81 -0.12 -18.53 -10.41
CA ARG A 81 0.59 -19.53 -11.21
C ARG A 81 0.79 -19.02 -12.64
N ASP A 82 -0.23 -18.45 -13.26
CA ASP A 82 -0.16 -18.03 -14.65
C ASP A 82 0.65 -16.75 -14.85
N THR A 83 0.55 -15.80 -13.92
CA THR A 83 1.35 -14.56 -13.88
C THR A 83 2.79 -14.80 -13.42
N SER A 84 3.12 -15.92 -12.77
CA SER A 84 4.51 -16.28 -12.47
C SER A 84 5.28 -16.75 -13.70
N LYS A 85 4.58 -17.34 -14.68
CA LYS A 85 5.17 -17.80 -15.94
C LYS A 85 5.39 -16.67 -16.95
N LYS A 86 4.71 -15.54 -16.76
CA LYS A 86 4.68 -14.42 -17.71
C LYS A 86 5.18 -13.17 -16.99
N SER A 87 6.22 -12.51 -17.49
CA SER A 87 6.73 -11.29 -16.87
C SER A 87 5.66 -10.18 -16.88
N VAL A 88 5.07 -9.89 -15.72
CA VAL A 88 4.14 -8.76 -15.53
C VAL A 88 4.91 -7.53 -15.10
N SER A 89 4.62 -6.37 -15.70
CA SER A 89 5.24 -5.11 -15.29
C SER A 89 4.60 -4.54 -14.02
N VAL A 90 5.41 -3.90 -13.17
CA VAL A 90 4.97 -3.23 -11.94
C VAL A 90 3.84 -2.24 -12.20
N LYS A 91 3.99 -1.43 -13.26
CA LYS A 91 3.02 -0.39 -13.63
C LYS A 91 1.66 -0.96 -13.95
N VAL A 92 1.62 -2.08 -14.68
CA VAL A 92 0.36 -2.75 -15.03
C VAL A 92 -0.27 -3.35 -13.78
N ALA A 93 0.50 -4.04 -12.94
CA ALA A 93 -0.02 -4.59 -11.68
C ALA A 93 -0.62 -3.50 -10.77
N CYS A 94 0.06 -2.36 -10.64
CA CYS A 94 -0.43 -1.21 -9.87
C CYS A 94 -1.68 -0.56 -10.49
N LEU A 95 -1.77 -0.49 -11.82
CA LEU A 95 -2.96 0.03 -12.50
C LEU A 95 -4.20 -0.79 -12.15
N TYR A 96 -4.11 -2.12 -12.26
CA TYR A 96 -5.22 -3.00 -11.89
C TYR A 96 -5.55 -2.88 -10.40
N ALA A 97 -4.54 -2.90 -9.52
CA ALA A 97 -4.74 -2.72 -8.09
C ALA A 97 -5.44 -1.40 -7.74
N ASN A 98 -5.08 -0.32 -8.41
CA ASN A 98 -5.67 0.99 -8.18
C ASN A 98 -7.12 1.09 -8.61
N ARG A 99 -7.49 0.37 -9.69
CA ARG A 99 -8.83 0.38 -10.27
C ARG A 99 -9.79 -0.58 -9.57
N SER A 100 -9.31 -1.71 -9.06
CA SER A 100 -10.17 -2.78 -8.54
C SER A 100 -10.16 -2.94 -7.02
N LEU A 101 -9.07 -2.59 -6.33
CA LEU A 101 -8.96 -2.78 -4.88
C LEU A 101 -9.46 -1.55 -4.10
N SER A 102 -10.16 -1.81 -2.99
CA SER A 102 -10.48 -0.80 -1.99
C SER A 102 -9.22 -0.30 -1.28
N TYR A 103 -9.30 0.85 -0.60
CA TYR A 103 -8.18 1.38 0.18
C TYR A 103 -7.66 0.38 1.23
N HIS A 104 -8.58 -0.28 1.94
CA HIS A 104 -8.26 -1.33 2.90
C HIS A 104 -7.52 -2.50 2.25
N ASN A 105 -7.98 -2.95 1.07
CA ASN A 105 -7.34 -4.05 0.37
C ASN A 105 -5.96 -3.65 -0.17
N LYS A 106 -5.73 -2.37 -0.51
CA LYS A 106 -4.41 -1.84 -0.87
C LYS A 106 -3.42 -1.87 0.30
N ILE A 107 -3.87 -1.54 1.51
CA ILE A 107 -3.07 -1.67 2.74
C ILE A 107 -2.75 -3.15 2.99
N SER A 108 -3.78 -4.01 2.94
CA SER A 108 -3.66 -5.44 3.19
C SER A 108 -2.70 -6.13 2.21
N ILE A 109 -2.81 -5.84 0.89
CA ILE A 109 -1.88 -6.39 -0.11
C ILE A 109 -0.48 -5.83 0.06
N THR A 110 -0.33 -4.55 0.40
CA THR A 110 0.99 -3.96 0.65
C THR A 110 1.70 -4.68 1.79
N SER A 111 1.01 -4.93 2.91
CA SER A 111 1.56 -5.73 4.02
C SER A 111 2.01 -7.11 3.57
N LEU A 112 1.22 -7.80 2.73
CA LEU A 112 1.61 -9.09 2.16
C LEU A 112 2.91 -8.99 1.34
N LEU A 113 3.06 -7.98 0.49
CA LEU A 113 4.24 -7.83 -0.36
C LEU A 113 5.53 -7.66 0.46
N PHE A 114 5.48 -6.92 1.57
CA PHE A 114 6.61 -6.80 2.50
C PHE A 114 6.96 -8.14 3.14
N ARG A 115 5.95 -8.91 3.56
CA ARG A 115 6.16 -10.26 4.13
C ARG A 115 6.79 -11.21 3.11
N LEU A 116 6.35 -11.15 1.85
CA LEU A 116 6.91 -11.97 0.77
C LEU A 116 8.38 -11.64 0.54
N ALA A 117 8.72 -10.36 0.41
CA ALA A 117 10.11 -9.94 0.21
C ALA A 117 11.01 -10.35 1.39
N SER A 118 10.48 -10.42 2.60
CA SER A 118 11.24 -10.78 3.82
C SER A 118 11.36 -12.28 4.04
N ALA A 119 10.65 -13.12 3.27
CA ALA A 119 10.46 -14.54 3.57
C ALA A 119 11.75 -15.37 3.55
N ASN A 120 12.76 -14.91 2.81
CA ASN A 120 14.01 -15.64 2.57
C ASN A 120 15.18 -15.17 3.46
N GLY A 121 14.92 -14.48 4.58
CA GLY A 121 15.95 -14.08 5.55
C GLY A 121 16.61 -12.73 5.25
N GLY A 122 15.96 -11.91 4.43
CA GLY A 122 16.40 -10.57 4.05
C GLY A 122 15.78 -10.17 2.71
N ILE A 123 15.58 -8.88 2.48
CA ILE A 123 15.05 -8.39 1.19
C ILE A 123 16.20 -8.26 0.19
N GLY A 124 16.10 -8.95 -0.93
CA GLY A 124 17.02 -8.76 -2.06
C GLY A 124 16.95 -7.33 -2.60
N LYS A 125 18.07 -6.79 -3.10
CA LYS A 125 18.12 -5.43 -3.67
C LYS A 125 17.00 -5.19 -4.70
N THR A 126 16.81 -6.15 -5.61
CA THR A 126 15.75 -6.12 -6.63
C THR A 126 14.35 -6.04 -6.02
N GLN A 127 14.04 -6.85 -4.99
CA GLN A 127 12.74 -6.83 -4.31
C GLN A 127 12.49 -5.49 -3.61
N SER A 128 13.53 -4.91 -2.98
CA SER A 128 13.42 -3.59 -2.34
C SER A 128 13.10 -2.48 -3.34
N GLU A 129 13.72 -2.53 -4.53
CA GLU A 129 13.47 -1.59 -5.62
C GLU A 129 12.05 -1.74 -6.17
N LEU A 130 11.58 -2.99 -6.34
CA LEU A 130 10.22 -3.28 -6.80
C LEU A 130 9.17 -2.87 -5.77
N LEU A 131 9.38 -3.13 -4.48
CA LEU A 131 8.50 -2.65 -3.40
C LEU A 131 8.42 -1.12 -3.41
N SER A 132 9.55 -0.43 -3.50
CA SER A 132 9.59 1.04 -3.63
C SER A 132 8.75 1.52 -4.81
N GLN A 133 8.90 0.89 -5.98
CA GLN A 133 8.10 1.25 -7.16
C GLN A 133 6.61 0.99 -6.96
N ILE A 134 6.24 -0.16 -6.37
CA ILE A 134 4.84 -0.47 -6.03
C ILE A 134 4.30 0.58 -5.07
N MET A 135 5.03 0.95 -4.02
CA MET A 135 4.60 1.95 -3.05
C MET A 135 4.40 3.33 -3.67
N GLN A 136 5.21 3.70 -4.66
CA GLN A 136 5.06 4.97 -5.36
C GLN A 136 3.83 4.98 -6.28
N HIS A 137 3.46 3.84 -6.85
CA HIS A 137 2.38 3.74 -7.82
C HIS A 137 1.05 3.25 -7.25
N ILE A 138 1.06 2.60 -6.10
CA ILE A 138 -0.16 2.23 -5.37
C ILE A 138 -0.72 3.49 -4.71
N ASN A 139 -1.99 3.79 -4.95
CA ASN A 139 -2.65 5.02 -4.50
C ASN A 139 -2.98 4.94 -2.99
N LEU A 140 -1.93 4.93 -2.17
CA LEU A 140 -1.96 4.99 -0.72
C LEU A 140 -1.48 6.37 -0.25
N ARG A 141 -1.97 6.80 0.92
CA ARG A 141 -1.52 8.05 1.53
C ARG A 141 -0.06 7.93 1.94
N PHE A 142 0.68 9.03 1.88
CA PHE A 142 2.09 9.05 2.24
C PHE A 142 2.34 8.47 3.64
N THR A 143 1.51 8.85 4.62
CA THR A 143 1.58 8.36 6.02
C THR A 143 1.57 6.84 6.12
N ASP A 144 0.73 6.19 5.32
CA ASP A 144 0.54 4.74 5.41
C ASP A 144 1.72 4.04 4.75
N ARG A 145 2.24 4.60 3.64
CA ARG A 145 3.47 4.10 3.00
C ARG A 145 4.68 4.20 3.93
N ASP A 146 4.79 5.31 4.64
CA ASP A 146 5.87 5.57 5.60
C ASP A 146 5.77 4.60 6.80
N LEU A 147 4.56 4.41 7.34
CA LEU A 147 4.33 3.43 8.41
C LEU A 147 4.72 2.01 7.99
N PHE A 148 4.40 1.61 6.76
CA PHE A 148 4.83 0.30 6.23
C PHE A 148 6.34 0.19 6.19
N TRP A 149 7.05 1.24 5.73
CA TRP A 149 8.49 1.23 5.66
C TRP A 149 9.16 1.22 7.04
N GLN A 150 8.60 1.94 8.02
CA GLN A 150 9.07 1.96 9.40
C GLN A 150 8.86 0.59 10.06
N THR A 151 7.61 0.09 10.04
CA THR A 151 7.27 -1.22 10.58
C THR A 151 8.16 -2.30 9.94
N PHE A 152 8.38 -2.22 8.63
CA PHE A 152 9.25 -3.15 7.95
C PHE A 152 10.72 -3.03 8.38
N ALA A 153 11.28 -1.82 8.41
CA ALA A 153 12.68 -1.59 8.79
C ALA A 153 12.98 -2.09 10.22
N ASP A 154 12.02 -1.96 11.13
CA ASP A 154 12.15 -2.45 12.50
C ASP A 154 12.11 -3.99 12.56
N ASN A 155 11.30 -4.63 11.72
CA ASN A 155 11.13 -6.10 11.68
C ASN A 155 12.24 -6.86 10.91
N VAL A 156 13.13 -6.18 10.19
CA VAL A 156 14.33 -6.82 9.58
C VAL A 156 15.40 -7.11 10.62
N ASN A 157 15.40 -6.39 11.75
CA ASN A 157 16.44 -6.52 12.77
C ASN A 157 16.19 -7.65 13.77
N ASP A 158 14.93 -8.07 13.98
CA ASP A 158 14.59 -9.12 14.95
C ASP A 158 13.80 -10.26 14.29
N ASN A 159 14.45 -11.42 14.19
CA ASN A 159 13.84 -12.70 13.80
C ASN A 159 12.85 -13.18 14.87
N GLU A 160 11.57 -12.92 14.71
CA GLU A 160 10.42 -13.81 15.02
C GLU A 160 9.14 -12.98 15.08
N PHE A 161 8.33 -13.04 14.03
CA PHE A 161 7.03 -12.38 14.03
C PHE A 161 6.05 -13.21 14.86
N LYS A 162 5.79 -12.78 16.10
CA LYS A 162 4.60 -13.19 16.86
C LYS A 162 3.38 -12.60 16.17
N GLU A 163 2.68 -13.46 15.45
CA GLU A 163 1.41 -13.16 14.77
C GLU A 163 0.25 -13.23 15.78
N ASP A 164 0.34 -12.49 16.88
CA ASP A 164 -0.74 -12.40 17.87
C ASP A 164 -1.45 -11.06 17.72
N GLN A 165 -2.69 -11.15 17.23
CA GLN A 165 -3.73 -10.13 17.34
C GLN A 165 -3.45 -8.81 16.62
N TYR A 166 -3.77 -8.77 15.31
CA TYR A 166 -4.05 -7.51 14.62
C TYR A 166 -5.40 -6.93 15.12
N ASN A 167 -5.44 -6.58 16.39
CA ASN A 167 -6.27 -5.52 16.92
C ASN A 167 -5.62 -4.22 16.46
N HIS A 168 -6.08 -3.68 15.32
CA HIS A 168 -5.84 -2.27 15.04
C HIS A 168 -6.88 -1.46 15.82
N ASP A 169 -6.77 -1.50 17.15
CA ASP A 169 -7.51 -0.62 18.04
C ASP A 169 -6.53 0.21 18.86
N ASN A 170 -6.59 1.52 18.61
CA ASN A 170 -6.32 2.60 19.57
C ASN A 170 -4.87 3.06 19.80
N LYS A 171 -4.34 3.79 18.80
CA LYS A 171 -3.67 5.07 19.10
C LYS A 171 -4.31 6.31 18.46
N TYR A 172 -5.45 6.14 17.79
CA TYR A 172 -6.36 7.23 17.39
C TYR A 172 -7.83 6.79 17.41
N ARG A 173 -8.30 6.14 18.49
CA ARG A 173 -9.76 6.00 18.73
C ARG A 173 -10.21 5.60 20.13
N ASN A 174 -9.82 6.32 21.19
CA ASN A 174 -10.82 6.56 22.24
C ASN A 174 -10.58 7.85 23.04
N SER A 175 -11.26 8.90 22.63
CA SER A 175 -12.04 9.68 23.59
C SER A 175 -13.36 10.01 22.89
N GLN A 176 -14.40 9.31 23.31
CA GLN A 176 -15.81 9.55 23.02
C GLN A 176 -16.25 9.58 21.54
N SER A 177 -17.00 8.53 21.18
CA SER A 177 -18.30 8.75 20.56
C SER A 177 -19.18 9.58 21.52
N SER A 178 -19.02 10.89 21.48
CA SER A 178 -20.03 11.88 21.84
C SER A 178 -19.76 13.10 20.99
N SER A 179 -20.76 13.50 20.21
CA SER A 179 -20.83 14.77 19.48
C SER A 179 -19.82 15.02 18.34
N TYR A 180 -19.85 14.19 17.29
CA TYR A 180 -19.73 14.74 15.92
C TYR A 180 -21.12 14.83 15.25
N ARG A 181 -22.10 15.26 16.03
CA ARG A 181 -23.18 16.08 15.52
C ARG A 181 -22.70 17.53 15.74
N THR A 182 -22.64 18.28 14.63
CA THR A 182 -22.46 19.74 14.50
C THR A 182 -21.04 20.33 14.70
N ASN A 183 -20.23 20.33 13.64
CA ASN A 183 -19.32 21.46 13.28
C ASN A 183 -18.73 21.35 11.84
N SER A 184 -19.32 20.52 10.98
CA SER A 184 -18.92 20.32 9.57
C SER A 184 -19.06 21.57 8.67
N SER A 185 -19.44 22.71 9.23
CA SER A 185 -19.69 23.96 8.49
C SER A 185 -18.57 25.01 8.61
N ARG A 186 -17.50 24.76 9.37
CA ARG A 186 -16.45 25.78 9.64
C ARG A 186 -15.11 25.56 8.96
N TYR A 187 -14.80 24.36 8.47
CA TYR A 187 -13.50 24.04 7.88
C TYR A 187 -13.63 23.31 6.53
N THR A 188 -12.76 23.63 5.59
CA THR A 188 -12.72 22.99 4.28
C THR A 188 -12.10 21.59 4.35
N ALA A 189 -12.40 20.74 3.36
CA ALA A 189 -11.79 19.41 3.27
C ALA A 189 -10.25 19.45 3.20
N ALA A 190 -9.69 20.52 2.64
CA ALA A 190 -8.25 20.74 2.57
C ALA A 190 -7.64 21.03 3.96
N GLU A 191 -8.31 21.83 4.78
CA GLU A 191 -7.87 22.17 6.15
C GLU A 191 -7.92 20.95 7.06
N LEU A 192 -9.00 20.17 6.99
CA LEU A 192 -9.11 18.91 7.73
C LEU A 192 -7.99 17.94 7.36
N ASN A 193 -7.55 17.94 6.09
CA ASN A 193 -6.44 17.12 5.65
C ASN A 193 -5.10 17.69 6.13
N ALA A 194 -4.93 19.02 6.13
CA ALA A 194 -3.73 19.68 6.62
C ALA A 194 -3.51 19.46 8.13
N TYR A 195 -4.56 19.56 8.94
CA TYR A 195 -4.50 19.21 10.38
C TYR A 195 -4.07 17.75 10.58
N LYS A 196 -4.60 16.82 9.78
CA LYS A 196 -4.21 15.39 9.83
C LYS A 196 -2.76 15.16 9.43
N VAL A 197 -2.28 15.82 8.38
CA VAL A 197 -0.89 15.70 7.91
C VAL A 197 0.11 16.17 8.98
N LEU A 198 -0.25 17.20 9.76
CA LEU A 198 0.56 17.69 10.88
C LEU A 198 0.31 16.95 12.21
N GLY A 199 -0.64 16.02 12.25
CA GLY A 199 -1.00 15.27 13.46
C GLY A 199 -1.72 16.10 14.53
N LEU A 200 -2.49 17.10 14.12
CA LEU A 200 -3.21 18.04 14.99
C LEU A 200 -4.73 17.88 14.87
N GLU A 201 -5.45 18.29 15.90
CA GLU A 201 -6.91 18.39 15.89
C GLU A 201 -7.38 19.69 15.21
N PRO A 202 -8.54 19.69 14.51
CA PRO A 202 -9.08 20.90 13.88
C PRO A 202 -9.37 21.99 14.93
N GLY A 203 -8.80 23.18 14.72
CA GLY A 203 -8.90 24.30 15.67
C GLY A 203 -7.69 24.44 16.60
N ALA A 204 -6.60 23.69 16.35
CA ALA A 204 -5.32 23.93 17.01
C ALA A 204 -4.83 25.38 16.77
N SER A 205 -4.17 25.97 17.77
CA SER A 205 -3.63 27.33 17.67
C SER A 205 -2.56 27.43 16.58
N LYS A 206 -2.39 28.62 16.00
CA LYS A 206 -1.30 28.90 15.04
C LYS A 206 0.07 28.56 15.62
N ASP A 207 0.26 28.75 16.93
CA ASP A 207 1.50 28.37 17.62
C ASP A 207 1.72 26.85 17.66
N ASP A 208 0.65 26.07 17.85
CA ASP A 208 0.71 24.60 17.85
C ASP A 208 0.98 24.06 16.45
N VAL A 209 0.34 24.65 15.43
CA VAL A 209 0.59 24.36 14.01
C VAL A 209 2.06 24.59 13.67
N LYS A 210 2.60 25.74 14.07
CA LYS A 210 4.01 26.11 13.83
C LYS A 210 4.98 25.20 14.59
N LYS A 211 4.65 24.82 15.82
CA LYS A 211 5.46 23.91 16.64
C LYS A 211 5.49 22.50 16.05
N ALA A 212 4.33 21.97 15.65
CA ALA A 212 4.22 20.66 15.02
C ALA A 212 4.96 20.61 13.67
N TYR A 213 4.75 21.63 12.83
CA TYR A 213 5.45 21.78 11.55
C TYR A 213 6.97 21.77 11.71
N ARG A 214 7.52 22.61 12.60
CA ARG A 214 8.97 22.66 12.86
C ARG A 214 9.53 21.31 13.31
N LYS A 215 8.83 20.62 14.20
CA LYS A 215 9.22 19.28 14.67
C LYS A 215 9.29 18.30 13.50
N LEU A 216 8.23 18.24 12.69
CA LEU A 216 8.11 17.30 11.58
C LEU A 216 9.12 17.58 10.45
N ILE A 217 9.41 18.86 10.17
CA ILE A 217 10.44 19.24 9.19
C ILE A 217 11.83 18.83 9.66
N VAL A 218 12.18 19.07 10.93
CA VAL A 218 13.47 18.66 11.47
C VAL A 218 13.63 17.14 11.45
N GLU A 219 12.55 16.40 11.64
CA GLU A 219 12.55 14.92 11.61
C GLU A 219 12.68 14.37 10.17
N ASN A 220 12.03 15.01 9.21
CA ASN A 220 11.94 14.51 7.83
C ASN A 220 12.85 15.25 6.82
N HIS A 221 13.76 16.13 7.27
CA HIS A 221 14.58 16.93 6.36
C HIS A 221 15.50 16.05 5.49
N PRO A 222 15.55 16.23 4.16
CA PRO A 222 16.35 15.39 3.26
C PRO A 222 17.84 15.38 3.59
N ASP A 223 18.35 16.46 4.20
CA ASP A 223 19.75 16.59 4.64
C ASP A 223 20.12 15.58 5.74
N LYS A 224 19.19 15.23 6.64
CA LYS A 224 19.42 14.17 7.64
C LYS A 224 19.58 12.79 7.00
N PHE A 225 19.13 12.64 5.77
CA PHE A 225 19.18 11.40 5.02
C PHE A 225 20.19 11.48 3.86
N ALA A 226 21.08 12.47 3.84
CA ALA A 226 22.06 12.66 2.75
C ALA A 226 22.93 11.41 2.49
N GLY A 227 23.32 10.70 3.54
CA GLY A 227 24.05 9.42 3.48
C GLY A 227 23.17 8.17 3.38
N ALA A 228 21.85 8.31 3.35
CA ALA A 228 20.92 7.19 3.24
C ALA A 228 20.68 6.78 1.78
N SER A 229 20.02 5.63 1.59
CA SER A 229 19.64 5.14 0.26
C SER A 229 18.82 6.19 -0.51
N GLU A 230 18.96 6.18 -1.84
CA GLU A 230 18.28 7.11 -2.74
C GLU A 230 16.77 7.17 -2.50
N HIS A 231 16.16 6.01 -2.21
CA HIS A 231 14.77 5.90 -1.85
C HIS A 231 14.42 6.68 -0.57
N ARG A 232 15.22 6.57 0.50
CA ARG A 232 14.96 7.26 1.77
C ARG A 232 15.09 8.78 1.62
N ARG A 233 16.04 9.26 0.80
CA ARG A 233 16.15 10.69 0.45
C ARG A 233 14.93 11.19 -0.30
N ARG A 234 14.44 10.42 -1.27
CA ARG A 234 13.23 10.76 -2.03
C ARG A 234 12.00 10.80 -1.12
N MET A 235 11.84 9.83 -0.22
CA MET A 235 10.75 9.81 0.77
C MET A 235 10.79 11.03 1.70
N ALA A 236 11.97 11.39 2.22
CA ALA A 236 12.16 12.59 3.02
C ALA A 236 11.80 13.88 2.25
N THR A 237 12.16 13.95 0.96
CA THR A 237 11.83 15.08 0.07
C THR A 237 10.32 15.17 -0.18
N GLU A 238 9.66 14.06 -0.46
CA GLU A 238 8.20 14.02 -0.66
C GLU A 238 7.46 14.38 0.63
N LYS A 239 7.93 13.90 1.80
CA LYS A 239 7.31 14.21 3.10
C LYS A 239 7.43 15.68 3.46
N THR A 240 8.62 16.26 3.29
CA THR A 240 8.82 17.70 3.55
C THR A 240 7.96 18.56 2.62
N ALA A 241 7.81 18.17 1.34
CA ALA A 241 6.90 18.86 0.43
C ALA A 241 5.43 18.78 0.88
N GLU A 242 4.99 17.63 1.42
CA GLU A 242 3.64 17.46 1.97
C GLU A 242 3.42 18.31 3.24
N LEU A 243 4.40 18.34 4.14
CA LEU A 243 4.37 19.14 5.36
C LEU A 243 4.29 20.65 5.04
N ASN A 244 5.05 21.12 4.05
CA ASN A 244 5.01 22.51 3.59
C ASN A 244 3.61 22.86 3.07
N LYS A 245 3.02 22.01 2.21
CA LYS A 245 1.66 22.23 1.69
C LYS A 245 0.62 22.29 2.80
N ALA A 246 0.71 21.42 3.81
CA ALA A 246 -0.21 21.42 4.93
C ALA A 246 -0.06 22.68 5.79
N TYR A 247 1.17 23.11 6.06
CA TYR A 247 1.45 24.35 6.80
C TYR A 247 0.93 25.59 6.06
N ASP A 248 1.16 25.69 4.75
CA ASP A 248 0.68 26.81 3.92
C ASP A 248 -0.84 26.96 3.92
N ILE A 249 -1.57 25.84 4.00
CA ILE A 249 -3.04 25.84 4.07
C ILE A 249 -3.50 26.40 5.42
N LEU A 250 -2.87 25.99 6.52
CA LEU A 250 -3.27 26.38 7.87
C LEU A 250 -2.76 27.78 8.28
N GLU A 251 -1.67 28.26 7.70
CA GLU A 251 -1.15 29.61 7.94
C GLU A 251 -2.03 30.71 7.33
N LYS A 252 -2.76 30.39 6.26
CA LYS A 252 -3.67 31.31 5.55
C LYS A 252 -5.03 31.49 6.21
N ILE A 253 -5.32 30.75 7.29
CA ILE A 253 -6.52 30.86 8.13
C ILE A 253 -6.25 31.89 9.23
#